data_AF-A0A8B3KY19-F1
#
_entry.id   AF-A0A8B3KY19-F1
#
_cell.length_a   1.000
_cell.length_b   1.000
_cell.length_c   1.000
_cell.angle_alpha   90.00
_cell.angle_beta   90.00
_cell.angle_gamma   90.00
#
_symmetry.space_group_name_H-M   'P 1'
#
loop_
_entity.id
_entity.type
_entity.pdbx_description
1 polymer ?
#
loop_
_entity_poly.entity_id
_entity_poly.type
_entity_poly.pdbx_seq_one_letter_code
_entity_poly.pdbx_strand_id
1 'polypeptide(L)' 'MVPAGPYNPLGARALYLSRDGRDTLYRIHGTNDPKGVGFDGTSGCFRLTNTDVIDLFKRVAVGAKVVVE' A
#
# COMPACT_ATOMS: atom_id res chain seq x y z
N MET A 1 7.42 10.34 12.08
CA MET A 1 7.55 9.45 10.91
C MET A 1 8.15 8.14 11.40
N VAL A 2 7.60 6.98 11.01
CA VAL A 2 8.18 5.68 11.38
C VAL A 2 9.27 5.35 10.35
N PRO A 3 10.49 4.98 10.75
CA PRO A 3 11.56 4.64 9.83
C PRO A 3 11.22 3.41 8.98
N ALA A 4 11.89 3.25 7.84
CA ALA A 4 11.81 2.02 7.06
C ALA A 4 12.35 0.84 7.90
N GLY A 5 11.70 -0.32 7.78
CA GLY A 5 12.12 -1.52 8.49
C GLY A 5 10.95 -2.41 8.91
N PRO A 6 11.21 -3.52 9.63
CA PRO A 6 10.22 -4.52 10.00
C PRO A 6 9.02 -3.98 10.80
N TYR A 7 9.20 -2.87 11.51
CA TYR A 7 8.16 -2.27 12.34
C TYR A 7 7.35 -1.20 11.63
N ASN A 8 7.64 -0.90 10.36
CA ASN A 8 6.88 0.08 9.61
C ASN A 8 5.52 -0.51 9.21
N PRO A 9 4.39 0.14 9.54
CA PRO A 9 3.06 -0.36 9.19
C PRO A 9 2.79 -0.40 7.67
N LEU A 10 3.61 0.29 6.87
CA LEU A 10 3.55 0.20 5.41
C LEU A 10 4.16 -1.10 4.86
N GLY A 11 4.86 -1.87 5.70
CA GLY A 11 5.48 -3.12 5.32
C GLY A 11 6.60 -2.96 4.28
N ALA A 12 6.73 -3.96 3.41
CA ALA A 12 7.87 -4.06 2.50
C ALA A 12 7.84 -3.03 1.37
N ARG A 13 6.67 -2.64 0.86
CA ARG A 13 6.48 -1.69 -0.24
C ARG A 13 5.21 -0.88 -0.05
N ALA A 14 5.18 0.32 -0.64
CA ALA A 14 4.00 1.17 -0.70
C ALA A 14 3.92 1.85 -2.08
N LEU A 15 2.73 1.86 -2.67
CA LEU A 15 2.36 2.56 -3.89
C LEU A 15 1.44 3.72 -3.48
N TYR A 16 1.82 4.94 -3.83
CA TYR A 16 1.11 6.15 -3.46
C TYR A 16 0.10 6.49 -4.53
N LEU A 17 -1.14 6.80 -4.13
CA LEU A 17 -2.20 7.12 -5.06
C LEU A 17 -2.35 8.64 -5.15
N SER A 18 -2.25 9.17 -6.36
CA SER A 18 -2.49 10.59 -6.64
C SER A 18 -3.68 10.75 -7.58
N ARG A 19 -4.44 11.84 -7.40
CA ARG A 19 -5.51 12.26 -8.30
C ARG A 19 -5.26 13.69 -8.72
N ASP A 20 -5.25 13.96 -10.03
CA ASP A 20 -5.02 15.30 -10.60
C ASP A 20 -3.74 15.97 -10.06
N GLY A 21 -2.66 15.18 -9.92
CA GLY A 21 -1.36 15.63 -9.41
C GLY A 21 -1.31 15.85 -7.89
N ARG A 22 -2.37 15.54 -7.15
CA ARG A 22 -2.45 15.70 -5.69
C ARG A 22 -2.44 14.34 -4.98
N ASP A 23 -1.76 14.26 -3.85
CA ASP A 23 -1.79 13.08 -2.98
C ASP A 23 -3.21 12.87 -2.44
N THR A 24 -3.70 11.64 -2.53
CA THR A 24 -5.02 11.26 -2.02
C THR A 24 -4.96 10.81 -0.57
N LEU A 25 -3.76 10.62 -0.01
CA LEU A 25 -3.48 9.95 1.27
C LEU A 25 -3.74 8.44 1.26
N TYR A 26 -4.34 7.91 0.18
CA TYR A 26 -4.53 6.48 -0.05
C TYR A 26 -3.26 5.83 -0.60
N ARG A 27 -3.06 4.57 -0.21
CA ARG A 27 -1.89 3.78 -0.60
C ARG A 27 -2.28 2.32 -0.78
N ILE A 28 -1.62 1.64 -1.71
CA ILE A 28 -1.56 0.18 -1.72
C ILE A 28 -0.23 -0.20 -1.08
N HIS A 29 -0.26 -0.87 0.07
CA HIS A 29 0.95 -1.15 0.83
C HIS A 29 0.95 -2.53 1.48
N GLY A 30 2.13 -2.97 1.91
CA GLY A 30 2.30 -4.20 2.68
C GLY A 30 1.83 -4.03 4.13
N THR A 31 2.33 -4.86 5.04
CA THR A 31 2.00 -4.72 6.46
C THR A 31 3.05 -5.37 7.33
N ASN A 32 3.24 -4.87 8.55
CA ASN A 32 3.96 -5.56 9.61
C ASN A 32 3.04 -6.47 10.45
N ASP A 33 1.72 -6.39 10.24
CA ASP A 33 0.70 -7.26 10.82
C ASP A 33 -0.06 -8.00 9.70
N PRO A 34 0.38 -9.22 9.33
CA PRO A 34 -0.25 -10.00 8.27
C PRO A 34 -1.64 -10.54 8.64
N LYS A 35 -1.96 -10.63 9.94
CA LYS A 35 -3.28 -11.14 10.39
C LYS A 35 -4.40 -10.13 10.12
N GLY A 36 -4.07 -8.85 10.00
CA GLY A 36 -5.01 -7.78 9.67
C GLY A 36 -5.26 -7.56 8.17
N VAL A 37 -4.74 -8.42 7.28
CA VAL A 37 -5.07 -8.37 5.84
C VAL A 37 -6.47 -8.93 5.62
N GLY A 38 -7.32 -8.21 4.87
CA GLY A 38 -8.70 -8.63 4.58
C GLY A 38 -9.73 -8.28 5.65
N PHE A 39 -9.36 -7.51 6.68
CA PHE A 39 -10.29 -6.98 7.69
C PHE A 39 -10.55 -5.48 7.47
N ASP A 40 -11.78 -5.04 7.76
CA ASP A 40 -12.31 -3.67 7.54
C ASP A 40 -11.75 -2.59 8.50
N GLY A 41 -10.47 -2.71 8.88
CA GLY A 41 -9.79 -1.83 9.83
C GLY A 41 -8.86 -0.80 9.20
N THR A 42 -8.94 -0.59 7.89
CA THR A 42 -8.05 0.35 7.20
C THR A 42 -8.72 1.71 7.10
N SER A 43 -8.06 2.78 7.55
CA SER A 43 -8.53 4.17 7.44
C SER A 43 -8.46 4.71 6.00
N GLY A 44 -8.73 3.85 5.01
CA GLY A 44 -8.66 4.12 3.59
C GLY A 44 -7.58 3.35 2.83
N CYS A 45 -6.46 2.97 3.45
CA CYS A 45 -5.37 2.32 2.72
C CYS A 45 -5.61 0.84 2.37
N PHE A 46 -5.25 0.41 1.16
CA PHE A 46 -5.36 -0.98 0.72
C PHE A 46 -4.16 -1.79 1.19
N ARG A 47 -4.40 -2.73 2.11
CA ARG A 47 -3.35 -3.55 2.71
C ARG A 47 -3.24 -4.91 2.03
N LEU A 48 -2.03 -5.26 1.63
CA LEU A 48 -1.67 -6.55 1.05
C LEU A 48 -0.69 -7.30 1.96
N THR A 49 -0.51 -8.59 1.73
CA THR A 49 0.65 -9.29 2.32
C THR A 49 1.95 -8.70 1.76
N ASN A 50 3.07 -8.86 2.48
CA ASN A 50 4.35 -8.37 1.99
C ASN A 50 4.77 -9.07 0.69
N THR A 51 4.41 -10.34 0.50
CA THR A 51 4.68 -11.08 -0.74
C THR A 51 3.93 -10.45 -1.92
N ASP A 52 2.64 -10.19 -1.75
CA ASP A 52 1.78 -9.67 -2.82
C ASP A 52 2.15 -8.24 -3.20
N VAL A 53 2.43 -7.37 -2.22
CA VAL A 53 2.83 -5.98 -2.53
C VAL A 53 4.20 -5.93 -3.23
N ILE A 54 5.12 -6.86 -2.92
CA ILE A 54 6.41 -6.95 -3.60
C ILE A 54 6.21 -7.38 -5.06
N ASP A 55 5.33 -8.35 -5.31
CA ASP A 55 5.02 -8.80 -6.66
C ASP A 55 4.36 -7.68 -7.48
N LEU A 56 3.34 -7.03 -6.91
CA LEU A 56 2.67 -5.89 -7.55
C LEU A 56 3.64 -4.75 -7.87
N PHE A 57 4.48 -4.36 -6.90
CA PHE A 57 5.46 -3.28 -7.04
C PHE A 57 6.42 -3.51 -8.21
N LYS A 58 6.77 -4.77 -8.52
CA LYS A 58 7.66 -5.11 -9.65
C LYS A 58 6.97 -5.01 -11.02
N ARG A 59 5.64 -5.12 -11.06
CA ARG A 59 4.85 -5.22 -12.31
C ARG A 59 4.29 -3.88 -12.78
N VAL A 60 4.14 -2.92 -11.88
CA VAL A 60 3.48 -1.65 -12.18
C VAL A 60 4.47 -0.49 -12.29
N ALA A 61 4.25 0.37 -13.28
CA ALA A 61 5.00 1.61 -13.43
C ALA A 61 4.30 2.78 -12.73
N VAL A 62 5.06 3.83 -12.42
CA VAL A 62 4.50 5.12 -11.98
C VAL A 62 3.56 5.65 -13.08
N GLY A 63 2.36 6.08 -12.68
CA GLY A 63 1.30 6.51 -13.60
C GLY A 63 0.31 5.41 -14.01
N ALA A 64 0.49 4.17 -13.53
CA ALA A 64 -0.52 3.12 -13.69
C ALA A 64 -1.89 3.58 -13.13
N LYS A 65 -2.95 3.39 -13.92
CA LYS A 65 -4.32 3.74 -13.54
C LYS A 65 -4.83 2.80 -12.46
N VAL A 66 -5.37 3.36 -11.38
CA VAL A 66 -6.10 2.62 -10.34
C VAL A 66 -7.57 3.01 -10.42
N VAL A 67 -8.46 2.01 -10.39
CA VAL A 67 -9.91 2.18 -10.29
C VAL A 67 -10.36 1.50 -9.00
N VAL A 68 -11.15 2.20 -8.20
CA VAL A 68 -11.73 1.70 -6.96
C VAL A 68 -13.25 1.72 -7.15
N GLU A 69 -13.90 0.59 -6.88
CA GLU A 69 -15.35 0.38 -7.00
C GLU A 69 -16.03 0.38 -5.63
#